data_AF-A0AAV6GTW5-F1
#
_entry.id   AF-A0AAV6GTW5-F1
#
_cell.length_a   1.000
_cell.length_b   1.000
_cell.length_c   1.000
_cell.angle_alpha   90.00
_cell.angle_beta   90.00
_cell.angle_gamma   90.00
#
_symmetry.space_group_name_H-M   'P 1'
#
loop_
_entity.id
_entity.type
_entity.pdbx_description
1 polymer ?
#
loop_
_entity_poly.entity_id
_entity_poly.type
_entity_poly.pdbx_seq_one_letter_code
_entity_poly.pdbx_strand_id
1 'polypeptide(L)' 'MLSYLSFLSTQTWTLLLLFLGLLLVYGYWPYGIFKKLGVSGPKPVLFFGNMLNYKKGPHNFDMECFQKYGKMWG' A
#
# COMPACT_ATOMS: atom_id res chain seq x y z
N MET A 1 -6.86 1.44 -30.13
CA MET A 1 -6.19 0.98 -28.89
C MET A 1 -7.18 0.41 -27.87
N LEU A 2 -8.32 1.08 -27.59
CA LEU A 2 -9.33 0.55 -26.64
C LEU A 2 -10.14 -0.68 -27.10
N SER A 3 -10.25 -0.96 -28.40
CA SER A 3 -11.12 -2.06 -28.89
C SER A 3 -10.61 -3.48 -28.59
N TYR A 4 -9.33 -3.63 -28.27
CA TYR A 4 -8.74 -4.94 -27.96
C TYR A 4 -9.14 -5.48 -26.59
N LEU A 5 -9.43 -4.60 -25.63
CA LEU A 5 -9.85 -5.01 -24.29
C LEU A 5 -11.23 -5.69 -24.33
N SER A 6 -12.16 -5.14 -25.11
CA SER A 6 -13.54 -5.64 -25.20
C SER A 6 -13.69 -6.96 -25.99
N PHE A 7 -12.64 -7.43 -26.68
CA PHE A 7 -12.65 -8.73 -27.37
C PHE A 7 -12.46 -9.92 -26.42
N LEU A 8 -11.98 -9.66 -25.19
CA LEU A 8 -11.75 -10.71 -24.20
C LEU A 8 -13.08 -11.35 -23.77
N SER A 9 -13.12 -12.67 -23.74
CA SER A 9 -14.28 -13.45 -23.32
C SER A 9 -14.71 -13.09 -21.90
N THR A 10 -16.00 -13.26 -21.57
CA THR A 10 -16.57 -12.94 -20.26
C THR A 10 -15.79 -13.59 -19.12
N GLN A 11 -15.30 -14.82 -19.31
CA GLN A 11 -14.48 -15.55 -18.34
C GLN A 11 -13.16 -14.82 -18.04
N THR A 12 -12.52 -14.21 -19.05
CA THR A 12 -11.27 -13.48 -18.88
C THR A 12 -11.46 -12.18 -18.09
N TRP A 13 -12.57 -11.47 -18.32
CA TRP A 13 -12.93 -10.29 -17.52
C TRP A 13 -13.20 -10.65 -16.07
N THR A 14 -13.91 -11.76 -15.82
CA THR A 14 -14.14 -12.25 -14.45
C THR A 14 -12.82 -12.58 -13.74
N LEU A 15 -11.91 -13.29 -14.41
CA LEU A 15 -10.58 -13.61 -13.87
C LEU A 15 -9.74 -12.35 -13.61
N LEU A 16 -9.79 -11.36 -14.51
CA LEU A 16 -9.08 -10.09 -14.34
C LEU A 16 -9.59 -9.31 -13.13
N LEU A 17 -10.91 -9.19 -12.97
CA LEU A 17 -11.50 -8.50 -11.82
C LEU A 17 -11.19 -9.24 -10.51
N LEU A 18 -11.26 -10.58 -10.51
CA LEU A 18 -10.87 -11.40 -9.38
C LEU A 18 -9.39 -11.17 -9.01
N PHE A 19 -8.50 -11.22 -10.00
CA PHE A 19 -7.07 -10.99 -9.82
C PHE A 19 -6.76 -9.58 -9.28
N LEU A 20 -7.43 -8.56 -9.82
CA LEU A 20 -7.29 -7.19 -9.34
C LEU A 20 -7.79 -7.05 -7.90
N GLY A 21 -8.92 -7.68 -7.56
CA GLY A 21 -9.44 -7.72 -6.19
C GLY A 21 -8.45 -8.38 -5.23
N LEU A 22 -7.89 -9.53 -5.61
CA LEU A 22 -6.87 -10.23 -4.82
C LEU A 22 -5.61 -9.38 -4.63
N LEU A 23 -5.15 -8.68 -5.66
CA LEU A 23 -4.01 -7.76 -5.57
C LEU A 23 -4.26 -6.64 -4.55
N LEU A 24 -5.45 -6.04 -4.56
CA LEU A 24 -5.81 -4.98 -3.61
C LEU A 24 -5.88 -5.50 -2.18
N VAL A 25 -6.52 -6.66 -1.98
CA VAL A 25 -6.62 -7.29 -0.66
C VAL A 25 -5.24 -7.62 -0.12
N TYR A 26 -4.39 -8.27 -0.93
CA TYR A 26 -3.04 -8.66 -0.52
C TYR A 26 -2.14 -7.46 -0.29
N GLY A 27 -2.27 -6.40 -1.10
CA GLY A 27 -1.54 -5.14 -0.93
C GLY A 27 -1.93 -4.37 0.33
N TYR A 28 -3.20 -4.43 0.75
CA TYR A 28 -3.70 -3.70 1.93
C TYR A 28 -3.59 -4.51 3.24
N TRP A 29 -3.67 -5.84 3.17
CA TRP A 29 -3.63 -6.73 4.33
C TRP A 29 -2.49 -6.44 5.34
N PRO A 30 -1.22 -6.24 4.92
CA PRO A 30 -0.13 -6.04 5.86
C PRO A 30 -0.18 -4.68 6.58
N TYR A 31 -0.89 -3.68 6.06
CA TYR A 31 -0.91 -2.32 6.63
C TYR A 31 -1.67 -2.21 7.96
N GLY A 32 -2.45 -3.24 8.32
CA GLY A 32 -3.14 -3.29 9.60
C GLY A 32 -2.31 -3.82 10.76
N ILE A 33 -1.12 -4.40 10.52
CA ILE A 33 -0.36 -5.12 11.54
C ILE A 33 0.09 -4.20 12.69
N PHE A 34 0.73 -3.07 12.38
CA PHE A 34 1.19 -2.12 13.40
C PHE A 34 0.03 -1.49 14.18
N LYS A 35 -1.07 -1.16 13.48
CA LYS A 35 -2.29 -0.66 14.11
C LYS A 35 -2.90 -1.67 15.10
N LYS A 36 -2.87 -2.97 14.79
CA LYS A 36 -3.33 -4.03 15.70
C LYS A 36 -2.44 -4.18 16.94
N LEU A 37 -1.15 -3.86 16.82
CA LEU A 37 -0.17 -3.89 17.91
C LEU A 37 -0.18 -2.61 18.77
N GLY A 38 -1.03 -1.62 18.46
CA GLY A 38 -1.06 -0.34 19.15
C GLY A 38 0.11 0.59 18.81
N VAL A 39 0.89 0.26 17.78
CA VAL A 39 2.00 1.08 17.30
C VAL A 39 1.44 2.13 16.34
N SER A 40 1.75 3.39 16.62
CA SER A 40 1.38 4.52 15.75
C SER A 40 2.44 4.73 14.68
N GLY A 41 2.03 5.07 13.47
CA GLY A 41 2.98 5.32 12.39
C GLY A 41 2.38 5.96 11.15
N PRO A 42 3.25 6.28 10.17
CA PRO A 42 2.85 6.95 8.94
C PRO A 42 1.99 6.04 8.07
N LYS A 43 0.93 6.63 7.48
CA LYS A 43 -0.03 5.89 6.66
C LYS A 43 0.64 5.39 5.37
N PRO A 44 0.72 4.07 5.15
CA PRO A 44 1.33 3.51 3.96
C PRO A 44 0.50 3.81 2.71
N VAL A 45 1.19 4.11 1.61
CA VAL A 45 0.62 4.20 0.26
C VAL A 45 0.45 2.80 -0.31
N LEU A 46 -0.68 2.52 -0.96
CA LEU A 46 -0.94 1.22 -1.58
C LEU A 46 0.21 0.80 -2.50
N PHE A 47 0.69 -0.44 -2.33
CA PHE A 47 1.87 -1.06 -2.96
C PHE A 47 3.23 -0.48 -2.58
N PHE A 48 3.36 0.83 -2.37
CA PHE A 48 4.66 1.48 -2.08
C PHE A 48 4.99 1.62 -0.59
N GLY A 49 4.01 1.39 0.30
CA GLY A 49 4.17 1.62 1.73
C GLY A 49 4.58 3.06 2.03
N ASN A 50 5.58 3.22 2.89
CA ASN A 50 6.13 4.52 3.24
C ASN A 50 7.36 4.93 2.40
N MET A 51 7.70 4.14 1.36
CA MET A 51 8.94 4.33 0.60
C MET A 51 9.00 5.68 -0.12
N LEU A 52 7.85 6.22 -0.53
CA LEU A 52 7.77 7.53 -1.18
C LEU A 52 8.20 8.68 -0.26
N ASN A 53 8.06 8.53 1.06
CA ASN A 53 8.49 9.55 2.01
C ASN A 53 10.03 9.63 2.11
N TYR A 54 10.74 8.56 1.75
CA TYR A 54 12.21 8.54 1.71
C TYR A 54 12.81 9.42 0.61
N LYS A 55 12.01 9.95 -0.33
CA LYS A 55 12.47 10.96 -1.30
C LYS A 55 13.06 12.21 -0.64
N LYS A 56 12.67 12.51 0.60
CA LYS A 56 13.19 13.62 1.41
C LYS A 56 14.49 13.28 2.16
N GLY A 57 14.98 12.05 2.01
CA GLY A 57 16.11 11.47 2.74
C GLY A 57 15.65 10.58 3.91
N PRO A 58 16.29 9.43 4.15
CA PRO A 58 15.95 8.51 5.24
C PRO A 58 16.01 9.18 6.62
N HIS A 59 17.05 9.95 6.87
CA HIS A 59 17.25 10.63 8.15
C HIS A 59 16.14 11.65 8.46
N ASN A 60 15.75 12.47 7.48
CA ASN A 60 14.69 13.46 7.69
C ASN A 60 13.34 12.81 7.96
N PHE A 61 13.01 11.74 7.22
CA PHE A 61 11.78 11.01 7.44
C PHE A 61 11.73 10.34 8.83
N ASP A 62 12.84 9.73 9.26
CA ASP A 62 12.92 9.12 10.59
C ASP A 62 12.80 10.18 11.69
N MET A 63 13.41 11.36 11.52
CA MET A 63 13.26 12.46 12.47
C MET A 63 11.81 12.98 12.55
N GLU A 64 11.13 13.15 11.40
CA GLU A 64 9.71 13.53 11.35
C GLU A 64 8.83 12.49 12.06
N CYS A 65 9.12 11.20 11.87
CA CYS A 65 8.39 10.13 12.53
C CYS A 65 8.66 10.09 14.05
N PHE A 66 9.89 10.38 14.48
CA PHE A 66 10.24 10.49 15.91
C PHE A 66 9.52 11.59 16.61
N GLN A 67 9.51 12.77 16.00
CA GLN A 67 8.83 13.93 16.56
C GLN A 67 7.31 13.72 16.64
N LYS A 68 6.72 12.99 15.69
CA LYS A 68 5.27 12.81 15.60
C LYS A 68 4.72 11.61 16.38
N TYR A 69 5.42 10.49 16.36
CA TYR A 69 4.95 9.22 16.91
C TYR A 69 5.72 8.78 18.17
N GLY A 70 6.85 9.44 18.48
CA GLY A 70 7.63 9.20 19.69
C GLY A 70 8.69 8.12 19.52
N LYS A 71 9.06 7.45 20.62
CA LYS A 71 10.20 6.51 20.66
C LYS A 71 9.98 5.24 19.81
N MET A 72 8.74 4.85 19.56
CA MET A 72 8.41 3.69 18.73
C MET A 72 7.35 4.06 17.69
N TRP A 73 7.63 3.77 16.42
CA TRP A 73 6.67 3.88 15.32
C TRP A 73 6.83 2.76 14.31
N GLY A 74 5.77 2.52 13.52
CA GLY A 74 5.72 1.49 12.49
C GLY A 74 4.62 1.74 11.47
#